data_AF-A0A4V1RU74-F1
#
_entry.id   AF-A0A4V1RU74-F1
#
_cell.length_a   1.000
_cell.length_b   1.000
_cell.length_c   1.000
_cell.angle_alpha   90.00
_cell.angle_beta   90.00
_cell.angle_gamma   90.00
#
_symmetry.space_group_name_H-M   'P 1'
#
loop_
_entity.id
_entity.type
_entity.pdbx_description
1 polymer ?
#
loop_
_entity_poly.entity_id
_entity_poly.type
_entity_poly.pdbx_seq_one_letter_code
_entity_poly.pdbx_strand_id
1 'polypeptide(L)' 'MIACFETAMVEDRLTLPYAKQGLFGVVYENARVLAEGLEADGRIMQMRGLQGWIARLHNILSTT' A
#
# COMPACT_ATOMS: atom_id res chain seq x y z
N MET A 1 15.33 -21.85 1.27
CA MET A 1 15.35 -21.31 -0.11
C MET A 1 14.30 -20.21 -0.20
N ILE A 2 14.70 -18.96 0.03
CA ILE A 2 13.82 -17.78 0.11
C ILE A 2 14.09 -16.94 -1.15
N ALA A 3 13.71 -17.46 -2.31
CA ALA A 3 13.91 -16.75 -3.60
C ALA A 3 12.58 -16.24 -4.20
N CYS A 4 11.45 -16.51 -3.55
CA CYS A 4 10.12 -16.17 -4.07
C CYS A 4 9.62 -14.80 -3.62
N PHE A 5 10.30 -14.13 -2.69
CA PHE A 5 9.81 -12.88 -2.09
C PHE A 5 10.02 -11.67 -3.00
N GLU A 6 11.12 -11.62 -3.76
CA GLU A 6 11.39 -10.51 -4.70
C GLU A 6 10.59 -10.61 -6.00
N THR A 7 10.34 -11.82 -6.51
CA THR A 7 9.50 -12.04 -7.71
C THR A 7 8.01 -11.84 -7.42
N ALA A 8 7.55 -12.06 -6.17
CA ALA A 8 6.16 -11.85 -5.77
C ALA A 8 5.87 -10.41 -5.31
N MET A 9 6.87 -9.53 -5.26
CA MET A 9 6.71 -8.12 -4.93
C MET A 9 6.11 -7.37 -6.11
N VAL A 10 4.79 -7.20 -6.08
CA VAL A 10 4.01 -6.44 -7.06
C VAL A 10 4.00 -4.97 -6.69
N GLU A 11 4.08 -4.13 -7.72
CA GLU A 11 3.85 -2.69 -7.62
C GLU A 11 2.36 -2.42 -7.75
N ASP A 12 1.81 -1.66 -6.82
CA ASP A 12 0.40 -1.33 -6.79
C ASP A 12 0.18 0.13 -6.38
N ARG A 13 -0.96 0.69 -6.81
CA ARG A 13 -1.35 2.06 -6.52
C ARG A 13 -2.51 2.06 -5.55
N LEU A 14 -2.27 2.61 -4.36
CA LEU A 14 -3.26 2.74 -3.31
C LEU A 14 -3.62 4.21 -3.11
N THR A 15 -4.90 4.55 -3.15
CA THR A 15 -5.36 5.85 -2.67
C THR A 15 -5.66 5.74 -1.20
N LEU A 16 -4.90 6.46 -0.37
CA LEU A 16 -5.09 6.51 1.08
C LEU A 16 -5.79 7.82 1.46
N PRO A 17 -7.06 7.79 1.90
CA PRO A 17 -7.76 8.98 2.35
C PRO A 17 -7.08 9.57 3.59
N TYR A 18 -7.02 10.91 3.69
CA TYR A 18 -6.49 11.57 4.90
C TYR A 18 -7.27 11.21 6.17
N ALA A 19 -8.55 10.87 6.04
CA ALA A 19 -9.36 10.37 7.15
C ALA A 19 -8.79 9.09 7.79
N LYS A 20 -7.99 8.31 7.06
CA LYS A 20 -7.38 7.07 7.54
C LYS A 20 -5.86 7.20 7.70
N GLN A 21 -5.38 8.37 8.18
CA GLN A 21 -3.95 8.66 8.30
C GLN A 21 -3.17 7.70 9.23
N GLY A 22 -3.86 7.01 10.16
CA GLY A 22 -3.24 5.97 10.98
C GLY A 22 -2.73 4.75 10.18
N LEU A 23 -3.24 4.53 8.97
CA LEU A 23 -2.80 3.43 8.10
C LEU A 23 -1.49 3.72 7.37
N PHE A 24 -1.01 4.99 7.30
CA PHE A 24 0.28 5.29 6.68
C PHE A 24 1.41 4.51 7.35
N GLY A 25 1.43 4.47 8.69
CA GLY A 25 2.46 3.73 9.44
C GLY A 25 2.50 2.25 9.04
N VAL A 26 1.33 1.61 9.02
CA VAL A 26 1.18 0.19 8.62
C VAL A 26 1.66 -0.04 7.18
N VAL A 27 1.40 0.90 6.27
CA VAL A 27 1.88 0.83 4.89
C VAL A 27 3.41 0.94 4.84
N TYR A 28 4.01 1.93 5.49
CA TYR A 28 5.47 2.10 5.51
C TYR A 28 6.22 0.96 6.20
N GLU A 29 5.62 0.33 7.22
CA GLU A 29 6.21 -0.79 7.94
C GLU A 29 6.21 -2.09 7.13
N ASN A 30 5.23 -2.28 6.24
CA ASN A 30 4.99 -3.56 5.58
C ASN A 30 5.13 -3.53 4.06
N ALA A 31 5.16 -2.34 3.45
CA ALA A 31 5.31 -2.14 2.02
C ALA A 31 6.29 -0.99 1.75
N ARG A 32 7.04 -1.11 0.65
CA ARG A 32 7.98 -0.08 0.25
C ARG A 32 7.28 0.95 -0.61
N VAL A 33 7.11 2.16 -0.10
CA VAL A 33 6.57 3.28 -0.88
C VAL A 33 7.62 3.73 -1.89
N LEU A 34 7.23 3.75 -3.18
CA LEU A 34 8.07 4.16 -4.31
C LEU A 34 7.79 5.61 -4.71
N ALA A 35 6.52 6.02 -4.67
CA ALA A 35 6.13 7.38 -5.00
C ALA A 35 4.84 7.78 -4.29
N GLU A 36 4.67 9.07 -4.06
CA GLU A 36 3.51 9.62 -3.38
C GLU A 36 2.95 10.78 -4.20
N GLY A 37 1.67 10.70 -4.56
CA GLY A 37 0.88 11.75 -5.20
C GLY A 37 -0.12 12.33 -4.22
N LEU A 38 -0.27 13.65 -4.23
CA LEU A 38 -1.25 14.36 -3.41
C LEU A 38 -2.48 14.61 -4.27
N GLU A 39 -3.64 14.07 -3.86
CA GLU A 39 -4.92 14.31 -4.50
C GLU A 39 -5.86 15.07 -3.53
N ALA A 40 -6.96 15.61 -4.06
CA ALA A 40 -7.96 16.29 -3.24
C ALA A 40 -8.68 15.35 -2.25
N ASP A 41 -8.81 14.07 -2.59
CA ASP A 41 -9.54 13.07 -1.79
C ASP A 41 -8.62 12.28 -0.82
N GLY A 42 -7.30 12.39 -0.99
CA GLY A 42 -6.32 11.65 -0.22
C GLY A 42 -4.92 11.69 -0.80
N ARG A 43 -4.05 10.80 -0.35
CA ARG A 43 -2.71 10.62 -0.89
C ARG A 43 -2.66 9.33 -1.70
N ILE A 44 -2.34 9.41 -2.98
CA ILE A 44 -2.02 8.24 -3.80
C ILE A 44 -0.61 7.80 -3.43
N MET A 45 -0.44 6.56 -2.99
CA MET A 45 0.86 5.95 -2.77
C MET A 45 1.07 4.81 -3.75
N GLN A 46 2.16 4.90 -4.50
CA GLN A 46 2.70 3.77 -5.24
C GLN A 46 3.57 2.99 -4.29
N MET A 47 3.20 1.73 -4.06
CA MET A 47 3.86 0.87 -3.11
C MET A 47 4.22 -0.46 -3.76
N ARG A 48 5.36 -0.99 -3.37
CA ARG A 48 5.83 -2.31 -3.78
C ARG A 48 5.88 -3.21 -2.57
N GLY A 49 5.15 -4.32 -2.64
CA GLY A 49 4.99 -5.24 -1.52
C GLY A 49 4.44 -6.59 -1.98
N LEU A 50 4.30 -7.50 -1.03
CA LEU A 50 3.72 -8.82 -1.32
C LEU A 50 2.25 -8.66 -1.72
N GLN A 51 1.83 -9.34 -2.78
CA GLN A 51 0.46 -9.28 -3.29
C GLN A 51 -0.60 -9.51 -2.20
N GLY A 52 -0.37 -10.47 -1.30
CA GLY A 52 -1.28 -10.77 -0.19
C GLY A 52 -1.46 -9.62 0.80
N TRP A 53 -0.41 -8.82 1.02
CA TRP A 53 -0.49 -7.67 1.91
C TRP A 53 -1.17 -6.48 1.24
N ILE A 54 -0.85 -6.23 -0.03
CA ILE A 54 -1.52 -5.21 -0.86
C ILE A 54 -3.02 -5.49 -0.92
N ALA A 55 -3.42 -6.74 -1.17
CA ALA A 55 -4.82 -7.15 -1.17
C ALA A 55 -5.50 -6.90 0.19
N ARG A 56 -4.78 -7.10 1.30
CA ARG A 56 -5.29 -6.80 2.65
C ARG A 56 -5.48 -5.30 2.87
N LEU A 57 -4.53 -4.47 2.43
CA LEU A 57 -4.65 -3.00 2.51
C LEU A 57 -5.86 -2.50 1.72
N HIS A 58 -6.05 -3.00 0.50
CA HIS A 58 -7.25 -2.71 -0.30
C HIS A 58 -8.54 -3.12 0.41
N ASN A 59 -8.56 -4.26 1.09
CA ASN A 59 -9.73 -4.71 1.85
C ASN A 59 -10.06 -3.78 3.04
N ILE A 60 -9.04 -3.34 3.78
CA ILE A 60 -9.20 -2.39 4.91
C ILE A 60 -9.70 -1.02 4.43
N LEU A 61 -9.29 -0.60 3.23
CA LEU A 61 -9.72 0.66 2.64
C LEU A 61 -11.11 0.59 2.00
N SER A 62 -11.43 -0.54 1.36
CA SER A 62 -12.73 -0.82 0.76
C SER A 62 -13.83 -1.05 1.79
N THR A 63 -13.47 -1.50 3.00
CA THR A 63 -14.41 -1.58 4.13
C THR A 63 -14.72 -0.15 4.58
N THR A 64 -15.89 0.31 4.11
CA THR A 64 -16.54 1.59 4.37
C THR A 64 -17.02 1.67 5.80
#